data_AF-A0A523FSI5-F1
#
_entry.id   AF-A0A523FSI5-F1
#
_cell.length_a   1.000
_cell.length_b   1.000
_cell.length_c   1.000
_cell.angle_alpha   90.00
_cell.angle_beta   90.00
_cell.angle_gamma   90.00
#
_symmetry.space_group_name_H-M   'P 1'
#
loop_
_entity.id
_entity.type
_entity.pdbx_description
1 polymer ?
#
loop_
_entity_poly.entity_id
_entity_poly.type
_entity_poly.pdbx_seq_one_letter_code
_entity_poly.pdbx_strand_id
1 'polypeptide(L)' 'MTQEQADLLGAWWDGNRNFMQPTEFILNHEGRIIHSSYSSSPVGRIDPAEAQVMIKFLAAR' A
#
# COMPACT_ATOMS: atom_id res chain seq x y z
N MET A 1 -8.56 -8.65 -1.33
CA MET A 1 -8.94 -7.32 -0.80
C MET A 1 -10.45 -7.19 -0.93
N THR A 2 -11.15 -6.76 0.12
CA THR A 2 -12.61 -6.56 0.13
C THR A 2 -12.96 -5.08 -0.06
N GLN A 3 -14.22 -4.78 -0.39
CA GLN A 3 -14.72 -3.40 -0.44
C GLN A 3 -14.60 -2.73 0.94
N GLU A 4 -14.91 -3.44 2.01
CA GLU A 4 -14.75 -2.94 3.39
C GLU A 4 -13.30 -2.57 3.70
N GLN A 5 -12.33 -3.35 3.21
CA GLN A 5 -10.90 -2.99 3.33
C GLN A 5 -10.56 -1.74 2.52
N ALA A 6 -11.13 -1.58 1.32
CA ALA A 6 -10.94 -0.37 0.53
C ALA A 6 -11.51 0.86 1.25
N ASP A 7 -12.71 0.76 1.80
CA ASP A 7 -13.36 1.84 2.56
C ASP A 7 -12.55 2.22 3.81
N LEU A 8 -12.05 1.23 4.56
CA LEU A 8 -11.19 1.47 5.72
C LEU A 8 -9.90 2.21 5.38
N LEU A 9 -9.32 1.95 4.21
CA LEU A 9 -8.07 2.55 3.74
C LEU A 9 -8.29 3.81 2.90
N GLY A 10 -9.54 4.21 2.63
CA GLY A 10 -9.89 5.30 1.73
C GLY A 10 -9.48 5.05 0.27
N ALA A 11 -9.37 3.79 -0.13
CA ALA A 11 -8.98 3.40 -1.48
C ALA A 11 -10.18 3.39 -2.43
N TRP A 12 -9.95 3.67 -3.71
CA TRP A 12 -10.99 3.50 -4.73
C TRP A 12 -11.31 2.01 -4.95
N TRP A 13 -12.60 1.70 -5.03
CA TRP A 13 -13.12 0.36 -5.30
C TRP A 13 -13.75 0.27 -6.70
N ASP A 14 -13.33 -0.74 -7.48
CA ASP A 14 -13.99 -1.09 -8.74
C ASP A 14 -15.11 -2.11 -8.48
N GLY A 15 -16.37 -1.66 -8.47
CA GLY A 15 -17.52 -2.55 -8.28
C GLY A 15 -17.75 -3.54 -9.43
N ASN A 16 -17.24 -3.27 -10.63
CA ASN A 16 -17.40 -4.17 -11.78
C ASN A 16 -16.38 -5.30 -11.75
N ARG A 17 -15.16 -4.99 -11.31
CA ARG A 17 -14.01 -5.91 -11.31
C ARG A 17 -13.66 -6.47 -9.93
N ASN A 18 -14.37 -6.02 -8.89
CA ASN A 18 -14.23 -6.46 -7.50
C ASN A 18 -12.79 -6.38 -6.96
N PHE A 19 -12.14 -5.24 -7.16
CA PHE A 19 -10.80 -4.99 -6.62
C PHE A 19 -10.61 -3.52 -6.22
N MET A 20 -9.63 -3.29 -5.36
CA MET A 20 -9.09 -1.96 -5.08
C MET A 20 -7.72 -1.80 -5.74
N GLN A 21 -7.36 -0.55 -6.04
CA GLN A 21 -6.02 -0.22 -6.51
C GLN A 21 -4.95 -0.57 -5.46
N PRO A 22 -3.67 -0.72 -5.87
CA PRO A 22 -2.57 -0.81 -4.93
C PRO A 22 -2.57 0.39 -3.96
N THR A 23 -2.77 0.09 -2.67
CA THR A 23 -2.75 1.04 -1.56
C THR A 23 -1.79 0.50 -0.51
N GLU A 24 -0.61 1.09 -0.41
CA GLU A 24 0.51 0.54 0.34
C GLU A 24 1.07 1.59 1.32
N PHE A 25 1.30 1.15 2.55
CA PHE A 25 1.83 1.99 3.62
C PHE A 25 2.98 1.28 4.33
N ILE A 26 4.01 2.03 4.73
CA ILE A 26 5.02 1.58 5.68
C ILE A 26 4.86 2.38 6.95
N LEU A 27 4.78 1.70 8.09
CA LEU A 27 4.65 2.29 9.41
C LEU A 27 5.96 2.12 10.19
N ASN A 28 6.33 3.10 11.00
CA ASN A 28 7.38 2.94 12.00
C ASN A 28 6.86 2.22 13.27
N HIS A 29 7.74 1.98 14.25
CA HIS A 29 7.38 1.29 15.49
C HIS A 29 6.34 2.05 16.35
N GLU A 30 6.16 3.35 16.12
CA GLU A 30 5.17 4.19 16.81
C GLU A 30 3.80 4.17 16.12
N GLY A 31 3.67 3.39 15.02
CA GLY A 31 2.46 3.35 14.22
C GLY A 31 2.28 4.57 13.29
N ARG A 32 3.32 5.37 13.08
CA ARG A 32 3.28 6.52 12.15
C ARG A 32 3.60 6.06 10.73
N ILE A 33 2.83 6.54 9.76
CA ILE A 33 3.10 6.33 8.33
C ILE A 33 4.38 7.09 7.95
N ILE A 34 5.40 6.35 7.49
CA ILE A 34 6.68 6.91 7.02
C ILE A 34 6.85 6.81 5.50
N HIS A 35 5.98 6.03 4.85
CA HIS A 35 5.87 5.95 3.39
C HIS A 35 4.43 5.60 3.00
N SER A 36 3.95 6.17 1.90
CA SER A 36 2.64 5.91 1.32
C SER A 36 2.77 5.90 -0.21
N SER A 37 2.28 4.83 -0.84
CA SER A 37 2.17 4.72 -2.29
C SER A 37 0.76 4.32 -2.69
N TYR A 38 0.26 4.99 -3.73
CA TYR A 38 -1.02 4.69 -4.36
C TYR A 38 -0.81 4.73 -5.87
N SER A 39 -1.23 3.67 -6.56
CA SER A 39 -1.07 3.56 -8.02
C SER A 39 -2.41 3.36 -8.69
N SER A 40 -2.66 4.02 -9.82
CA SER A 40 -3.84 3.75 -10.64
C SER A 40 -3.52 2.65 -11.66
N SER A 41 -4.52 1.83 -11.99
CA SER A 41 -4.39 0.70 -12.93
C SER A 41 -3.56 -0.46 -12.34
N PRO A 42 -3.38 -1.61 -13.05
CA PRO A 42 -2.69 -2.77 -12.50
C PRO A 42 -1.17 -2.59 -12.55
N VAL A 43 -0.68 -1.40 -12.18
CA VAL A 43 0.72 -1.23 -11.79
C VAL A 43 0.95 -2.23 -10.65
N GLY A 44 1.95 -3.09 -10.83
CA GLY A 44 2.21 -4.18 -9.90
C GLY A 44 2.34 -3.68 -8.46
N ARG A 45 2.00 -4.55 -7.51
CA ARG A 45 2.32 -4.32 -6.09
C ARG A 45 3.83 -4.33 -5.90
N ILE A 46 4.31 -3.74 -4.83
CA ILE A 46 5.72 -3.81 -4.48
C ILE A 46 6.15 -5.28 -4.34
N ASP A 47 7.26 -5.64 -4.99
CA ASP A 47 7.87 -6.95 -4.80
C ASP A 47 8.41 -7.08 -3.36
N PRO A 48 8.30 -8.25 -2.70
CA PRO A 48 8.78 -8.41 -1.33
C PRO A 48 10.27 -8.06 -1.13
N ALA A 49 11.14 -8.32 -2.11
CA ALA A 49 12.55 -7.96 -2.03
C ALA A 49 12.75 -6.45 -2.13
N GLU A 50 12.01 -5.78 -3.02
CA GLU A 50 12.00 -4.31 -3.13
C GLU A 50 11.46 -3.65 -1.86
N ALA A 51 10.40 -4.22 -1.26
CA ALA A 51 9.88 -3.76 0.03
C ALA A 51 10.94 -3.85 1.13
N GLN A 52 11.73 -4.92 1.18
CA GLN A 52 12.82 -5.06 2.15
C GLN A 52 13.89 -3.98 1.96
N VAL A 53 14.27 -3.66 0.71
CA VAL A 53 15.22 -2.59 0.41
C VAL A 53 14.67 -1.24 0.87
N MET A 54 13.40 -0.95 0.55
CA MET A 54 12.74 0.30 0.95
C MET A 54 12.65 0.45 2.47
N ILE A 55 12.30 -0.62 3.19
CA ILE A 55 12.27 -0.62 4.67
C ILE A 55 13.66 -0.33 5.23
N LYS A 56 14.72 -0.97 4.72
CA LYS A 56 16.10 -0.72 5.17
C LYS A 56 16.52 0.72 4.93
N PHE A 57 16.18 1.28 3.77
CA PHE A 57 16.47 2.67 3.44
C PHE A 57 15.75 3.65 4.37
N LEU A 58 14.46 3.41 4.64
CA LEU A 58 13.66 4.27 5.52
C LEU A 58 14.08 4.15 7.00
N ALA A 59 14.48 2.97 7.45
CA ALA A 59 14.93 2.72 8.82
C ALA A 59 16.36 3.22 9.13
N ALA A 60 17.14 3.56 8.10
CA ALA A 60 18.46 4.15 8.27
C ALA A 60 18.44 5.67 8.55
N ARG A 61 17.24 6.26 8.63
CA ARG A 61 16.99 7.66 9.00
C ARG A 61 16.64 7.79 10.47
#